data_AF-A0A257MAD7-F1
#
_entry.id   AF-A0A257MAD7-F1
#
_cell.length_a   1.000
_cell.length_b   1.000
_cell.length_c   1.000
_cell.angle_alpha   90.00
_cell.angle_beta   90.00
_cell.angle_gamma   90.00
#
_symmetry.space_group_name_H-M   'P 1'
#
loop_
_entity.id
_entity.type
_entity.pdbx_description
1 polymer ?
#
loop_
_entity_poly.entity_id
_entity_poly.type
_entity_poly.pdbx_seq_one_letter_code
_entity_poly.pdbx_strand_id
1 'polypeptide(L)'
;MRFYIETYGCTANMGNSQELAEALQEMGHIPSSMDRADAIVLNTCAVTEKTERKVLRRLRQLQGQRLVVAGCLPAALPASISGLSCRGILGPLDGSSAGRIEDLFGLSCSCPEATPPSSQP
;
A
#
# COMPACT_ATOMS: atom_id res chain seq x y z
N MET A 1 -13.51 4.37 -2.10
CA MET A 1 -13.33 3.98 -0.68
C MET A 1 -12.57 5.06 0.09
N ARG A 2 -12.55 5.04 1.42
CA ARG A 2 -11.65 5.89 2.22
C ARG A 2 -10.32 5.19 2.42
N PHE A 3 -9.21 5.84 2.11
CA PHE A 3 -7.88 5.25 2.26
C PHE A 3 -6.99 6.06 3.20
N TYR A 4 -6.06 5.38 3.85
CA TYR A 4 -5.02 5.97 4.69
C TYR A 4 -3.67 5.33 4.36
N ILE A 5 -2.66 6.15 4.10
CA ILE A 5 -1.30 5.68 3.80
C ILE A 5 -0.39 6.09 4.95
N GLU A 6 0.24 5.11 5.59
CA GLU A 6 1.26 5.31 6.62
C GLU A 6 2.62 4.89 6.05
N THR A 7 3.59 5.82 6.04
CA THR A 7 4.89 5.57 5.41
C THR A 7 5.99 5.53 6.45
N TYR A 8 6.81 4.48 6.39
CA TYR A 8 8.00 4.28 7.21
C TYR A 8 9.19 3.96 6.32
N GLY A 9 10.18 4.86 6.27
CA GLY A 9 11.38 4.61 5.48
C GLY A 9 12.10 5.87 5.04
N CYS A 10 12.73 5.79 3.87
CA CYS A 10 13.50 6.86 3.23
C CYS A 10 12.62 7.85 2.46
N THR A 11 13.24 8.93 1.98
CA THR A 11 12.59 9.96 1.16
C THR A 11 11.95 9.40 -0.12
N ALA A 12 12.53 8.34 -0.70
CA ALA A 12 11.96 7.68 -1.88
C ALA A 12 10.57 7.09 -1.57
N ASN A 13 10.40 6.40 -0.43
CA ASN A 13 9.11 5.88 -0.01
C ASN A 13 8.06 6.98 0.19
N MET A 14 8.46 8.18 0.64
CA MET A 14 7.53 9.32 0.75
C MET A 14 7.02 9.75 -0.63
N GLY A 15 7.90 9.78 -1.64
CA GLY A 15 7.52 10.05 -3.02
C GLY A 15 6.56 9.00 -3.58
N ASN A 16 6.87 7.71 -3.41
CA ASN A 16 5.99 6.64 -3.90
C ASN A 16 4.63 6.63 -3.19
N SER A 17 4.59 6.95 -1.89
CA SER A 17 3.33 7.06 -1.16
C SER A 17 2.49 8.24 -1.63
N GLN A 18 3.12 9.35 -2.03
CA GLN A 18 2.42 10.51 -2.60
C GLN A 18 1.85 10.16 -3.97
N GLU A 19 2.65 9.54 -4.83
CA GLU A 19 2.22 9.06 -6.16
C GLU A 19 1.05 8.06 -6.04
N LEU A 20 1.12 7.14 -5.06
CA LEU A 20 0.00 6.24 -4.77
C LEU A 20 -1.25 7.02 -4.31
N ALA A 21 -1.09 8.01 -3.44
CA ALA A 21 -2.22 8.80 -2.95
C ALA A 21 -2.92 9.52 -4.11
N GLU A 22 -2.14 10.11 -5.01
CA GLU A 22 -2.62 10.78 -6.22
C GLU A 22 -3.37 9.80 -7.12
N ALA A 23 -2.78 8.66 -7.44
CA ALA A 23 -3.43 7.63 -8.26
C ALA A 23 -4.76 7.15 -7.64
N LEU A 24 -4.80 6.88 -6.34
CA LEU A 24 -6.04 6.49 -5.64
C LEU A 24 -7.10 7.61 -5.68
N GLN A 25 -6.68 8.88 -5.60
CA GLN A 25 -7.58 10.03 -5.73
C GLN A 25 -8.13 10.18 -7.15
N GLU A 26 -7.30 9.98 -8.18
CA GLU A 26 -7.71 9.98 -9.59
C GLU A 26 -8.74 8.88 -9.87
N MET A 27 -8.63 7.75 -9.18
CA MET A 27 -9.59 6.64 -9.21
C MET A 27 -10.88 6.91 -8.40
N GLY A 28 -11.03 8.10 -7.82
CA GLY A 28 -12.22 8.51 -7.06
C GLY A 28 -12.24 8.03 -5.60
N HIS A 29 -11.10 7.61 -5.05
CA HIS A 29 -10.99 7.33 -3.62
C HIS A 29 -10.65 8.58 -2.82
N ILE A 30 -11.00 8.56 -1.53
CA ILE A 30 -10.94 9.74 -0.67
C ILE A 30 -9.91 9.50 0.44
N PRO A 31 -8.87 10.34 0.57
CA PRO A 31 -7.95 10.25 1.69
C PRO A 31 -8.69 10.53 3.00
N SER A 32 -8.45 9.72 4.02
CA SER A 32 -9.08 9.87 5.32
C SER A 32 -8.13 9.50 6.45
N SER A 33 -8.55 9.76 7.69
CA SER A 33 -7.83 9.32 8.88
C SER A 33 -7.91 7.80 9.05
N MET A 34 -6.90 7.22 9.69
CA MET A 34 -6.83 5.78 9.98
C MET A 34 -8.12 5.20 10.54
N ASP A 35 -8.77 5.87 11.50
CA ASP A 35 -10.00 5.38 12.14
C ASP A 35 -11.21 5.27 11.19
N ARG A 36 -11.20 6.04 10.10
CA ARG A 36 -12.27 6.09 9.10
C ARG A 36 -11.88 5.44 7.77
N ALA A 37 -10.67 4.90 7.69
CA ALA A 37 -10.17 4.30 6.46
C ALA A 37 -10.73 2.88 6.29
N ASP A 38 -11.22 2.61 5.08
CA ASP A 38 -11.59 1.28 4.61
C ASP A 38 -10.33 0.50 4.20
N ALA A 39 -9.34 1.22 3.65
CA ALA A 39 -8.05 0.69 3.23
C ALA A 39 -6.90 1.40 3.95
N ILE A 40 -6.07 0.63 4.65
CA ILE A 40 -4.88 1.11 5.36
C ILE A 40 -3.65 0.54 4.66
N VAL A 41 -2.89 1.39 3.99
CA VAL A 41 -1.65 1.01 3.29
C VAL A 41 -0.46 1.40 4.14
N LEU A 42 0.32 0.42 4.57
CA LEU A 42 1.52 0.63 5.35
C LEU A 42 2.75 0.45 4.45
N ASN A 43 3.32 1.53 3.95
CA ASN A 43 4.51 1.50 3.10
C ASN A 43 5.78 1.46 3.95
N THR A 44 6.57 0.39 3.82
CA THR A 44 7.67 0.06 4.75
C THR A 44 8.97 -0.21 4.01
N CYS A 45 10.08 0.31 4.55
CA CYS A 45 11.41 0.07 4.01
C CYS A 45 12.28 -0.76 4.96
N ALA A 46 13.04 -1.72 4.42
CA ALA A 46 14.01 -2.53 5.16
C ALA A 46 15.39 -1.87 5.18
N VAL A 47 15.48 -0.65 5.72
CA VAL A 47 16.77 0.09 5.75
C VAL A 47 17.54 -0.19 7.05
N THR A 48 16.85 -0.35 8.17
CA THR A 48 17.49 -0.50 9.50
C THR A 48 16.63 -1.32 10.46
N GLU A 49 17.27 -2.19 11.26
CA GLU A 49 16.61 -3.01 12.32
C GLU A 49 15.68 -2.21 13.25
N LYS A 50 16.04 -0.96 13.57
CA LYS A 50 15.22 -0.10 14.44
C LYS A 50 13.89 0.24 13.78
N THR A 51 13.90 0.47 12.47
CA THR A 51 12.70 0.73 11.67
C THR A 51 11.87 -0.55 11.55
N GLU A 52 12.51 -1.69 11.33
CA GLU A 52 11.83 -2.99 11.25
C GLU A 52 11.05 -3.30 12.54
N ARG A 53 11.70 -3.20 13.71
CA ARG A 53 11.03 -3.44 15.00
C ARG A 53 9.84 -2.50 15.21
N LYS A 54 9.97 -1.24 14.81
CA LYS A 54 8.90 -0.23 14.92
C LYS A 54 7.72 -0.58 14.00
N VAL A 55 8.01 -0.93 12.75
CA VAL A 55 7.02 -1.34 11.76
C VAL A 55 6.32 -2.63 12.20
N LEU A 56 7.04 -3.66 12.64
CA LEU A 56 6.45 -4.91 13.11
C LEU A 56 5.54 -4.72 14.32
N ARG A 57 5.88 -3.80 15.23
CA ARG A 57 4.99 -3.43 16.33
C ARG A 57 3.73 -2.72 15.83
N ARG A 58 3.87 -1.83 14.84
CA ARG A 58 2.75 -1.09 14.25
C ARG A 58 1.81 -2.00 13.47
N LEU A 59 2.36 -2.91 12.66
CA LEU A 59 1.59 -3.93 11.95
C LEU A 59 0.77 -4.80 12.90
N ARG A 60 1.36 -5.19 14.05
CA ARG A 60 0.64 -5.92 15.11
C ARG A 60 -0.51 -5.13 15.75
N GLN A 61 -0.46 -3.80 15.74
CA GLN A 61 -1.55 -2.94 16.24
C GLN A 61 -2.66 -2.77 15.20
N LEU A 62 -2.32 -2.77 13.91
CA LEU A 62 -3.23 -2.46 12.81
C LEU A 62 -3.79 -3.71 12.11
N GLN A 63 -3.50 -4.90 12.63
CA GLN A 63 -3.91 -6.17 12.01
C GLN A 63 -5.40 -6.19 11.68
N GLY A 64 -5.73 -6.75 10.53
CA GLY A 64 -7.11 -6.92 10.10
C GLY A 64 -7.27 -6.93 8.59
N GLN A 65 -8.53 -7.05 8.17
CA GLN A 65 -8.91 -7.13 6.76
C GLN A 65 -8.79 -5.80 6.01
N ARG A 66 -8.47 -4.71 6.69
CA ARG A 66 -8.28 -3.38 6.07
C ARG A 66 -6.82 -3.06 5.83
N LEU A 67 -5.90 -3.86 6.39
CA LEU A 67 -4.47 -3.61 6.35
C LEU A 67 -3.85 -4.21 5.09
N VAL A 68 -3.10 -3.38 4.38
CA VAL A 68 -2.28 -3.74 3.23
C VAL A 68 -0.85 -3.35 3.54
N VAL A 69 0.07 -4.30 3.46
CA VAL A 69 1.49 -4.05 3.74
C VAL A 69 2.22 -3.85 2.43
N ALA A 70 2.86 -2.72 2.24
CA ALA A 70 3.60 -2.39 1.04
C ALA A 70 5.09 -2.13 1.33
N GLY A 71 5.91 -2.17 0.30
CA GLY A 71 7.33 -1.86 0.33
C GLY A 71 8.23 -3.10 0.29
N CYS A 72 9.49 -2.94 0.68
CA CYS A 72 10.51 -4.00 0.59
C CYS A 72 10.64 -4.85 1.85
N LEU A 73 10.12 -4.39 3.00
CA LEU A 73 10.18 -5.13 4.26
C LEU A 73 9.45 -6.49 4.22
N PRO A 74 8.27 -6.64 3.60
CA PRO A 74 7.59 -7.93 3.51
C PRO A 74 8.39 -8.97 2.74
N ALA A 75 9.11 -8.53 1.71
CA ALA A 75 10.01 -9.38 0.94
C ALA A 75 11.27 -9.76 1.73
N ALA A 76 11.78 -8.85 2.57
CA ALA A 76 12.98 -9.08 3.39
C ALA A 76 12.72 -10.02 4.58
N LEU A 77 11.56 -9.92 5.23
CA LEU A 77 11.24 -10.66 6.46
C LEU A 77 9.90 -11.41 6.36
N PRO A 78 9.74 -12.37 5.43
CA PRO A 78 8.48 -13.07 5.23
C PRO A 78 8.02 -13.81 6.49
N ALA A 79 8.94 -14.44 7.24
CA ALA A 79 8.60 -15.17 8.47
C ALA A 79 7.94 -14.27 9.54
N SER A 80 8.34 -13.00 9.63
CA SER A 80 7.78 -12.03 10.58
C SER A 80 6.41 -11.50 10.15
N ILE A 81 6.08 -11.59 8.85
CA ILE A 81 4.81 -11.09 8.29
C ILE A 81 3.78 -12.22 8.13
N SER A 82 4.21 -13.46 7.87
CA SER A 82 3.30 -14.61 7.69
C SER A 82 2.37 -14.85 8.88
N GLY A 83 2.78 -14.45 10.10
CA GLY A 83 1.93 -14.53 11.30
C GLY A 83 0.93 -13.37 11.45
N LEU A 84 0.90 -12.42 10.51
CA LEU A 84 0.08 -11.22 10.61
C LEU A 84 -1.18 -11.31 9.75
N SER A 85 -2.34 -11.01 10.34
CA SER A 85 -3.57 -10.83 9.57
C SER A 85 -3.52 -9.52 8.79
N CYS A 86 -3.29 -9.61 7.50
CA CYS A 86 -3.41 -8.52 6.53
C CYS A 86 -4.21 -9.01 5.33
N ARG A 87 -4.82 -8.08 4.59
CA ARG A 87 -5.59 -8.39 3.38
C ARG A 87 -4.69 -8.71 2.19
N GLY A 88 -3.53 -8.07 2.12
CA GLY A 88 -2.57 -8.33 1.06
C GLY A 88 -1.22 -7.70 1.34
N ILE A 89 -0.23 -8.21 0.63
CA ILE A 89 1.14 -7.71 0.64
C ILE A 89 1.47 -7.22 -0.77
N LEU A 90 1.88 -5.96 -0.89
CA LEU A 90 2.49 -5.40 -2.08
C LEU A 90 3.99 -5.25 -1.90
N GLY A 91 4.70 -5.26 -3.02
CA GLY A 91 6.10 -4.89 -3.07
C GLY A 91 6.29 -3.36 -2.97
N PRO A 92 7.41 -2.84 -3.49
CA PRO A 92 7.63 -1.41 -3.64
C PRO A 92 6.43 -0.73 -4.31
N LEU A 93 6.04 0.43 -3.80
CA LEU A 93 4.96 1.21 -4.39
C LEU A 93 5.43 1.84 -5.70
N ASP A 94 4.57 1.72 -6.70
CA ASP A 94 4.72 2.26 -8.06
C ASP A 94 3.35 2.67 -8.62
N GLY A 95 3.30 3.23 -9.82
CA GLY A 95 2.05 3.65 -10.46
C GLY A 95 1.02 2.52 -10.67
N SER A 96 1.43 1.25 -10.64
CA SER A 96 0.51 0.10 -10.76
C SER A 96 -0.11 -0.32 -9.43
N SER A 97 0.43 0.18 -8.32
CA SER A 97 0.05 -0.25 -6.97
C SER A 97 -1.38 0.14 -6.59
N ALA A 98 -1.91 1.23 -7.16
CA ALA A 98 -3.28 1.67 -6.91
C ALA A 98 -4.32 0.65 -7.42
N GLY A 99 -4.16 0.15 -8.66
CA GLY A 99 -5.04 -0.88 -9.23
C GLY A 99 -4.98 -2.19 -8.44
N ARG A 100 -3.77 -2.59 -8.01
CA ARG A 100 -3.61 -3.78 -7.15
C ARG A 100 -4.31 -3.64 -5.79
N ILE A 101 -4.38 -2.42 -5.25
CA ILE A 101 -5.15 -2.17 -4.02
C ILE A 101 -6.64 -2.35 -4.29
N GLU A 102 -7.19 -1.81 -5.38
CA GLU A 102 -8.60 -2.06 -5.74
C GLU A 102 -8.93 -3.55 -5.87
N ASP A 103 -8.07 -4.32 -6.55
CA ASP A 103 -8.20 -5.78 -6.68
C ASP A 103 -8.26 -6.46 -5.31
N LEU A 104 -7.36 -6.09 -4.38
CA LEU A 104 -7.32 -6.65 -3.03
C LEU A 104 -8.60 -6.38 -2.24
N PHE A 105 -9.22 -5.22 -2.45
CA PHE A 105 -10.47 -4.85 -1.78
C PHE A 105 -11.72 -5.36 -2.51
N GLY A 106 -11.56 -6.06 -3.65
CA GLY A 106 -12.67 -6.53 -4.46
C GLY A 106 -13.54 -5.40 -4.99
N LEU A 107 -13.00 -4.19 -5.03
CA LEU A 107 -13.64 -3.00 -5.60
C LEU A 107 -13.40 -3.06 -7.10
N SER A 108 -14.04 -4.04 -7.73
CA SER A 108 -14.17 -4.07 -9.18
C SER A 108 -15.05 -2.91 -9.60
N CYS A 109 -14.43 -1.78 -9.94
CA CYS A 109 -14.99 -1.00 -11.04
C CYS A 109 -14.98 -1.92 -12.26
N SER A 110 -16.15 -2.13 -12.85
CA SER A 110 -16.23 -2.68 -14.20
C SER A 110 -15.50 -1.72 -15.13
N CYS A 111 -14.22 -1.95 -15.43
CA CYS A 111 -13.51 -1.20 -16.45
C CYS A 111 -13.87 -1.78 -17.82
N PRO A 112 -14.39 -0.99 -18.79
CA PRO A 112 -14.09 -1.28 -20.18
C PRO A 112 -12.62 -0.89 -20.41
N GLU A 113 -11.80 -1.91 -20.65
CA GLU A 113 -10.50 -1.92 -21.33
C GLU A 113 -9.89 -0.54 -21.69
N ALA A 114 -8.91 -0.07 -20.91
CA ALA A 114 -8.06 1.06 -21.29
C ALA A 114 -6.84 0.55 -22.06
N THR A 115 -6.92 0.68 -23.38
CA THR A 115 -5.89 0.50 -24.42
C THR A 115 -4.48 0.97 -24.00
N PRO A 116 -3.40 0.25 -24.36
CA PRO A 116 -2.03 0.70 -24.08
C PRO A 116 -1.65 1.93 -24.92
N PRO A 117 -0.86 2.88 -24.39
CA PRO A 117 -0.40 4.03 -25.17
C PRO A 117 0.59 3.57 -26.25
N SER A 118 0.17 3.76 -27.50
CA SER A 118 1.01 3.63 -28.69
C SER A 118 2.15 4.66 -28.68
N SER A 119 3.32 4.16 -29.09
CA SER A 119 4.32 4.86 -29.91
C SER A 119 4.95 6.14 -29.36
N GLN A 120 6.19 5.98 -28.88
CA GLN A 120 7.20 7.03 -28.83
C GLN A 120 7.89 7.19 -30.22
N PRO A 121 8.51 8.36 -30.50
CA PRO A 121 8.65 8.95 -31.85
C PRO A 121 9.67 8.30 -32.78
#